data_AF-A0A443QEA5-F1
#
_entry.id   AF-A0A443QEA5-F1
#
_cell.length_a   1.000
_cell.length_b   1.000
_cell.length_c   1.000
_cell.angle_alpha   90.00
_cell.angle_beta   90.00
_cell.angle_gamma   90.00
#
_symmetry.space_group_name_H-M   'P 1'
#
loop_
_entity.id
_entity.type
_entity.pdbx_description
1 polymer ?
#
loop_
_entity_poly.entity_id
_entity_poly.type
_entity_poly.pdbx_seq_one_letter_code
_entity_poly.pdbx_strand_id
1 'polypeptide(L)'
;MSGNECLNDEVCDESGKNAFAVLCERCNCLVRREKQVSFVATQIELPLSEVKTNANNANKQQIDKESLDEHWYVENIYTLENMGFSNTVNDKVFGL
;
A
#
# COMPACT_ATOMS: atom_id res chain seq x y z
N MET A 1 24.17 0.00 6.47
CA MET A 1 22.85 -0.20 5.82
C MET A 1 22.05 -1.03 6.80
N SER A 2 21.20 -0.37 7.59
CA SER A 2 20.30 -1.05 8.54
C SER A 2 19.28 -1.80 7.69
N GLY A 3 19.33 -3.13 7.69
CA GLY A 3 18.30 -3.94 7.04
C GLY A 3 16.98 -3.69 7.76
N ASN A 4 15.94 -3.37 6.99
CA ASN A 4 14.58 -3.47 7.51
C ASN A 4 14.28 -4.97 7.55
N GLU A 5 14.54 -5.60 8.68
CA GLU A 5 14.20 -6.99 8.90
C GLU A 5 12.68 -7.12 8.91
N CYS A 6 12.17 -8.07 8.13
CA CYS A 6 10.74 -8.35 8.15
C CYS A 6 10.41 -8.98 9.49
N LEU A 7 9.54 -8.32 10.26
CA LEU A 7 9.17 -8.76 11.61
C LEU A 7 8.20 -9.96 11.57
N ASN A 8 7.78 -10.38 10.38
CA ASN A 8 6.80 -11.44 10.16
C ASN A 8 7.30 -12.46 9.12
N ASP A 9 7.91 -13.54 9.61
CA ASP A 9 8.40 -14.67 8.81
C ASP A 9 7.27 -15.43 8.09
N GLU A 10 5.99 -15.20 8.43
CA GLU A 10 4.88 -15.84 7.74
C GLU A 10 4.62 -15.22 6.37
N VAL A 11 4.94 -13.93 6.18
CA VAL A 11 4.66 -13.20 4.93
C VAL A 11 5.92 -12.81 4.16
N CYS A 12 7.09 -13.06 4.75
CA CYS A 12 8.39 -12.74 4.19
C CYS A 12 9.25 -13.97 3.93
N ASP A 13 10.10 -13.89 2.92
CA ASP A 13 11.16 -14.86 2.68
C ASP A 13 12.39 -14.55 3.54
N GLU A 14 13.38 -15.46 3.50
CA GLU A 14 14.65 -15.34 4.22
C GLU A 14 15.45 -14.07 3.88
N SER A 15 15.11 -13.38 2.78
CA SER A 15 15.72 -12.13 2.35
C SER A 15 14.93 -10.88 2.77
N GLY A 16 13.85 -11.03 3.54
CA GLY A 16 12.98 -9.94 3.98
C GLY A 16 12.07 -9.40 2.87
N LYS A 17 11.87 -10.17 1.79
CA LYS A 17 10.96 -9.83 0.69
C LYS A 17 9.63 -10.56 0.84
N ASN A 18 8.60 -10.09 0.15
CA ASN A 18 7.31 -10.77 0.16
C ASN A 18 7.41 -12.24 -0.29
N ALA A 19 7.02 -13.18 0.58
CA ALA A 19 7.02 -14.60 0.26
C ALA A 19 5.93 -14.97 -0.77
N PHE A 20 4.81 -14.24 -0.73
CA PHE A 20 3.64 -14.49 -1.57
C PHE A 20 3.35 -13.33 -2.52
N ALA A 21 2.63 -13.62 -3.59
CA ALA A 21 2.07 -12.60 -4.46
C ALA A 21 1.07 -11.71 -3.71
N VAL A 22 1.07 -10.42 -4.03
CA VAL A 22 0.12 -9.45 -3.48
C VAL A 22 -1.02 -9.28 -4.48
N LEU A 23 -2.25 -9.49 -4.01
CA LEU A 23 -3.48 -9.38 -4.79
C LEU A 23 -4.36 -8.26 -4.25
N CYS A 24 -5.12 -7.61 -5.12
CA CYS A 24 -6.16 -6.68 -4.69
C CYS A 24 -7.31 -7.44 -4.00
N GLU A 25 -7.65 -7.07 -2.77
CA GLU A 25 -8.70 -7.73 -1.99
C GLU A 25 -10.10 -7.66 -2.64
N ARG A 26 -10.35 -6.65 -3.48
CA ARG A 26 -11.67 -6.44 -4.11
C ARG A 26 -11.87 -7.24 -5.40
N CYS A 27 -10.84 -7.31 -6.25
CA CYS A 27 -10.95 -7.88 -7.60
C CYS A 27 -9.94 -9.00 -7.91
N ASN A 28 -9.05 -9.33 -6.97
CA ASN A 28 -8.00 -10.33 -7.11
C ASN A 28 -7.03 -10.09 -8.27
N CYS A 29 -6.93 -8.86 -8.79
CA CYS A 29 -5.90 -8.55 -9.77
C CYS A 29 -4.51 -8.70 -9.11
N LEU A 30 -3.56 -9.20 -9.89
CA LEU A 30 -2.18 -9.34 -9.44
C LEU A 30 -1.56 -7.96 -9.32
N VAL A 31 -1.28 -7.51 -8.10
CA VAL A 31 -0.58 -6.24 -7.87
C VAL A 31 0.92 -6.44 -8.02
N ARG A 32 1.45 -7.52 -7.43
CA ARG A 32 2.89 -7.82 -7.45
C ARG A 32 3.15 -9.32 -7.29
N ARG A 33 4.20 -9.82 -7.96
CA ARG A 33 4.70 -11.19 -7.79
C ARG A 33 5.48 -11.36 -6.47
N GLU A 34 5.77 -12.60 -6.11
CA GLU A 34 6.63 -12.98 -4.97
C GLU A 34 8.09 -12.52 -5.12
N LYS A 35 8.80 -12.32 -4.00
CA LYS A 35 10.25 -12.06 -3.89
C LYS A 35 10.73 -10.80 -4.59
N GLN A 36 9.89 -9.78 -4.56
CA GLN A 36 9.92 -8.68 -5.51
C GLN A 36 9.88 -7.32 -4.81
N VAL A 37 9.37 -7.25 -3.58
CA VAL A 37 9.26 -6.03 -2.76
C VAL A 37 9.73 -6.33 -1.35
N SER A 38 10.25 -5.31 -0.66
CA SER A 38 10.83 -5.46 0.68
C SER A 38 9.85 -5.00 1.76
N PHE A 39 9.88 -5.63 2.93
CA PHE A 39 9.08 -5.18 4.06
C PHE A 39 9.65 -3.88 4.66
N VAL A 40 8.76 -2.98 5.09
CA VAL A 40 9.12 -1.77 5.84
C VAL A 40 8.11 -1.54 6.96
N ALA A 41 8.62 -1.38 8.18
CA ALA A 41 7.87 -0.92 9.34
C ALA A 41 8.07 0.60 9.49
N THR A 42 7.19 1.40 8.92
CA THR A 42 7.20 2.85 9.06
C THR A 42 5.77 3.35 9.01
N GLN A 43 5.42 4.23 9.94
CA GLN A 43 4.09 4.80 10.02
C GLN A 43 3.79 5.72 8.83
N ILE A 44 2.69 5.45 8.13
CA ILE A 44 2.15 6.28 7.06
C ILE A 44 0.65 6.51 7.29
N GLU A 45 0.16 7.68 6.89
CA GLU A 45 -1.27 7.97 6.85
C GLU A 45 -1.83 7.76 5.45
N LEU A 46 -2.85 6.91 5.31
CA LEU A 46 -3.60 6.73 4.06
C LEU A 46 -5.05 7.20 4.22
N PRO A 47 -5.64 7.83 3.18
CA PRO A 47 -7.09 8.02 3.13
C PRO A 47 -7.81 6.67 3.22
N LEU A 48 -8.96 6.63 3.90
CA LEU A 48 -9.79 5.43 3.91
C LEU A 48 -10.21 5.07 2.48
N SER A 49 -10.09 3.78 2.15
CA SER A 49 -10.42 3.25 0.83
C SER A 49 -11.93 3.21 0.53
N GLU A 50 -12.77 3.48 1.53
CA GLU A 50 -14.22 3.63 1.41
C GLU A 50 -14.66 5.04 1.82
N VAL A 51 -15.09 5.84 0.85
CA VAL A 51 -15.80 7.09 1.13
C VAL A 51 -17.22 6.72 1.56
N LYS A 52 -17.59 6.95 2.82
CA LYS A 52 -18.99 6.86 3.26
C LYS A 52 -19.80 7.90 2.49
N THR A 53 -20.53 7.47 1.47
CA THR A 53 -21.43 8.30 0.66
C THR A 53 -22.69 8.68 1.44
N ASN A 54 -22.55 9.30 2.61
CA ASN A 54 -23.68 9.93 3.28
C ASN A 54 -23.91 11.30 2.62
N ALA A 55 -24.93 11.36 1.78
CA ALA A 55 -25.31 12.45 0.89
C ALA A 55 -25.66 13.81 1.57
N ASN A 56 -25.28 14.03 2.83
CA ASN A 56 -25.61 15.25 3.59
C ASN A 56 -24.41 16.12 3.96
N ASN A 57 -23.17 15.73 3.64
CA ASN A 57 -22.00 16.59 3.88
C ASN A 57 -21.73 17.52 2.69
N ALA A 58 -22.62 18.48 2.49
CA ALA A 58 -22.41 19.65 1.64
C ALA A 58 -21.32 20.61 2.20
N ASN A 59 -20.71 20.28 3.34
CA ASN A 59 -19.53 20.94 3.86
C ASN A 59 -18.29 20.08 3.58
N LYS A 60 -17.51 20.55 2.62
CA LYS A 60 -16.10 20.28 2.39
C LYS A 60 -15.34 19.68 3.60
N GLN A 61 -14.50 18.68 3.28
CA GLN A 61 -13.08 18.58 3.68
C GLN A 61 -12.62 17.61 4.77
N GLN A 62 -13.45 16.77 5.39
CA GLN A 62 -12.88 15.72 6.26
C GLN A 62 -12.75 14.40 5.49
N ILE A 63 -11.55 14.16 4.95
CA ILE A 63 -11.15 12.84 4.45
C ILE A 63 -10.67 12.06 5.67
N ASP A 64 -11.43 11.04 6.05
CA ASP A 64 -11.00 10.11 7.09
C ASP A 64 -9.74 9.37 6.62
N LYS A 65 -8.80 9.18 7.55
CA LYS A 65 -7.52 8.51 7.31
C LYS A 65 -7.33 7.37 8.28
N GLU A 66 -6.55 6.38 7.86
CA GLU A 66 -5.98 5.34 8.70
C GLU A 66 -4.46 5.46 8.79
N SER A 67 -3.91 5.03 9.92
CA SER A 67 -2.47 4.92 10.12
C SER A 67 -2.07 3.47 9.89
N LEU A 68 -1.12 3.24 8.99
CA LEU A 68 -0.53 1.92 8.75
C LEU A 68 0.93 1.96 9.18
N ASP A 69 1.35 0.98 9.97
CA ASP A 69 2.71 0.90 10.48
C ASP A 69 3.59 -0.05 9.65
N GLU A 70 2.98 -0.90 8.83
CA GLU A 70 3.65 -1.95 8.05
C GLU A 70 3.22 -1.88 6.58
N HIS A 71 4.18 -1.92 5.65
CA HIS A 71 3.89 -1.89 4.23
C HIS A 71 5.02 -2.50 3.38
N TRP A 72 4.68 -2.83 2.14
CA TRP A 72 5.65 -3.25 1.13
C TRP A 72 6.29 -2.04 0.47
N TYR A 73 7.62 -1.94 0.57
CA TYR A 73 8.39 -0.95 -0.16
C TYR A 73 8.69 -1.41 -1.58
N VAL A 74 8.31 -0.54 -2.51
CA VAL A 74 8.50 -0.71 -3.94
C VAL A 74 9.53 0.33 -4.41
N GLU A 75 10.73 -0.13 -4.79
CA GLU A 75 11.80 0.78 -5.24
C GLU A 75 11.50 1.43 -6.61
N ASN A 76 10.80 0.72 -7.49
CA ASN A 76 10.56 1.15 -8.86
C ASN A 76 9.14 0.80 -9.30
N ILE A 77 8.35 1.73 -9.85
CA ILE A 77 6.96 1.48 -10.25
C ILE A 77 6.77 0.36 -11.29
N TYR A 78 7.78 0.07 -12.13
CA TYR A 78 7.70 -0.99 -13.16
C TYR A 78 7.70 -2.41 -12.59
N THR A 79 7.86 -2.50 -11.29
CA THR A 79 7.73 -3.72 -10.53
C THR A 79 6.25 -4.13 -10.40
N LEU A 80 5.32 -3.19 -10.39
CA LEU A 80 3.90 -3.50 -10.22
C LEU A 80 3.33 -4.12 -11.49
N GLU A 81 2.52 -5.16 -11.34
CA GLU A 81 1.88 -5.85 -12.47
C GLU A 81 0.58 -5.14 -12.86
N ASN A 82 -0.28 -4.84 -11.88
CA ASN A 82 -1.50 -4.08 -12.07
C ASN A 82 -1.66 -3.08 -10.92
N MET A 83 -1.54 -1.78 -11.21
CA MET A 83 -1.83 -0.70 -10.26
C MET A 83 -2.19 0.58 -11.01
N GLY A 84 -3.30 1.22 -10.62
CA GLY A 84 -3.63 2.58 -11.06
C GLY A 84 -3.00 3.61 -10.13
N PHE A 85 -2.73 4.82 -10.62
CA PHE A 85 -2.29 5.94 -9.79
C PHE A 85 -3.29 7.09 -9.88
N SER A 86 -3.61 7.70 -8.74
CA SER A 86 -4.42 8.92 -8.68
C SER A 86 -3.68 10.12 -9.27
N ASN A 87 -4.40 11.23 -9.45
CA ASN A 87 -3.77 12.54 -9.60
C ASN A 87 -2.94 12.89 -8.37
N THR A 88 -1.93 13.74 -8.55
CA THR A 88 -1.09 14.25 -7.47
C THR A 88 -1.89 15.15 -6.53
N VAL A 89 -1.78 14.90 -5.23
CA VAL A 89 -2.34 15.73 -4.15
C VAL A 89 -1.22 15.95 -3.12
N ASN A 90 -0.79 17.19 -2.93
CA ASN A 90 0.30 17.54 -2.01
C ASN A 90 1.56 16.69 -2.22
N ASP A 91 2.02 16.61 -3.46
CA ASP A 91 3.19 15.82 -3.90
C ASP A 91 3.09 14.30 -3.64
N LYS A 92 1.88 13.80 -3.37
CA LYS A 92 1.59 12.38 -3.17
C LYS A 92 0.63 11.86 -4.24
N VAL A 93 0.85 10.63 -4.68
CA VAL A 93 -0.06 9.86 -5.53
C VAL A 93 -0.47 8.60 -4.77
N PHE A 94 -1.71 8.16 -4.96
CA PHE A 94 -2.25 6.99 -4.28
C PHE A 94 -2.53 5.88 -5.30
N GLY A 95 -2.25 4.63 -4.90
CA GLY A 95 -2.56 3.44 -5.70
C GLY A 95 -4.07 3.14 -5.68
N LEU A 96 -4.63 2.78 -6.84
CA LEU A 96 -6.04 2.40 -7.03
C LEU A 96 -6.16 0.96 -7.54
#